data_AF-A0A1H4HU82-F1
#
_entry.id   AF-A0A1H4HU82-F1
#
_cell.length_a   1.000
_cell.length_b   1.000
_cell.length_c   1.000
_cell.angle_alpha   90.00
_cell.angle_beta   90.00
_cell.angle_gamma   90.00
#
_symmetry.space_group_name_H-M   'P 1'
#
loop_
_entity.id
_entity.type
_entity.pdbx_description
1 polymer ?
#
loop_
_entity_poly.entity_id
_entity_poly.type
_entity_poly.pdbx_seq_one_letter_code
_entity_poly.pdbx_strand_id
1 'polypeptide(L)'
;MHDSHFENATKMSSSDLIRALEAIEPETKAARVREILPVIERKLAAGVRLAVILKALNDAGLELSEATLRSYLYQHRKKLGKRSQQVPMARSGQARCDRDEEARKAIDGPESSDESRGPVPSSAVAMSGSNATAAAVHTSPPTPEELTRLMQPDPERQEAEYDELQRLGKEMVRNSRRKSNR
;
A
#
# COMPACT_ATOMS: atom_id res chain seq x y z
N MET A 1 11.32 -37.80 -60.52
CA MET A 1 11.22 -36.40 -60.04
C MET A 1 9.95 -36.32 -59.19
N HIS A 2 10.07 -36.53 -57.89
CA HIS A 2 8.99 -36.34 -56.91
C HIS A 2 9.61 -35.57 -55.74
N ASP A 3 9.10 -34.36 -55.57
CA ASP A 3 8.71 -33.67 -54.34
C ASP A 3 9.56 -33.68 -53.05
N SER A 4 9.49 -32.50 -52.41
CA SER A 4 9.56 -32.28 -50.96
C SER A 4 10.94 -32.05 -50.31
N HIS A 5 11.55 -30.91 -50.62
CA HIS A 5 12.47 -30.21 -49.70
C HIS A 5 11.86 -28.89 -49.19
N PHE A 6 10.59 -28.93 -48.78
CA PHE A 6 9.94 -27.87 -48.03
C PHE A 6 9.49 -28.45 -46.68
N GLU A 7 9.76 -27.71 -45.60
CA GLU A 7 9.41 -28.03 -44.20
C GLU A 7 10.35 -28.95 -43.40
N ASN A 8 11.59 -28.51 -43.20
CA ASN A 8 12.16 -28.61 -41.85
C ASN A 8 12.20 -27.20 -41.26
N ALA A 9 11.01 -26.68 -40.95
CA ALA A 9 10.88 -25.56 -40.03
C ALA A 9 11.47 -26.01 -38.69
N THR A 10 12.66 -25.50 -38.40
CA THR A 10 13.39 -25.62 -37.14
C THR A 10 12.48 -25.28 -35.96
N LYS A 11 11.81 -26.29 -35.42
CA LYS A 11 11.11 -26.22 -34.16
C LYS A 11 12.18 -26.32 -33.08
N MET A 12 12.74 -25.17 -32.68
CA MET A 12 13.72 -25.12 -31.58
C MET A 12 13.16 -25.88 -30.39
N SER A 13 13.96 -26.75 -29.79
CA SER A 13 13.49 -27.55 -28.66
C SER A 13 13.20 -26.62 -27.47
N SER A 14 12.32 -27.05 -26.57
CA SER A 14 12.00 -26.27 -25.36
C SER A 14 13.25 -25.93 -24.54
N SER A 15 14.23 -26.83 -24.51
CA SER A 15 15.52 -26.63 -23.85
C SER A 15 16.39 -25.57 -24.54
N ASP A 16 16.38 -25.51 -25.88
CA ASP A 16 17.09 -24.49 -26.65
C ASP A 16 16.47 -23.11 -26.44
N LEU A 17 15.13 -23.06 -26.32
CA LEU A 17 14.40 -21.84 -25.96
C LEU A 17 14.74 -21.36 -24.55
N ILE A 18 14.80 -22.25 -23.56
CA ILE A 18 15.16 -21.90 -22.17
C ILE A 18 16.59 -21.35 -22.12
N ARG A 19 17.55 -22.00 -22.79
CA ARG A 19 18.94 -21.54 -22.86
C ARG A 19 19.07 -20.17 -23.53
N ALA A 20 18.29 -19.94 -24.59
CA ALA A 20 18.25 -18.64 -25.26
C ALA A 20 17.68 -17.55 -24.32
N LEU A 21 16.67 -17.87 -23.50
CA LEU A 21 16.10 -16.94 -22.54
C LEU A 21 17.03 -16.66 -21.33
N GLU A 22 17.80 -17.65 -20.88
CA GLU A 22 18.81 -17.47 -19.82
C GLU A 22 19.98 -16.59 -20.25
N ALA A 23 20.28 -16.55 -21.55
CA ALA A 23 21.29 -15.67 -22.13
C ALA A 23 20.83 -14.21 -22.28
N ILE A 24 19.52 -13.93 -22.09
CA ILE A 24 18.99 -12.56 -22.18
C ILE A 24 19.30 -11.83 -20.87
N GLU A 25 20.21 -10.85 -20.95
CA GLU A 25 20.44 -9.96 -19.83
C GLU A 25 19.17 -9.17 -19.49
N PRO A 26 18.89 -8.92 -18.19
CA PRO A 26 17.80 -8.04 -17.78
C PRO A 26 17.97 -6.65 -18.40
N GLU A 27 17.10 -6.33 -19.36
CA GLU A 27 17.18 -5.10 -20.15
C GLU A 27 16.82 -3.85 -19.32
N THR A 28 15.98 -4.03 -18.30
CA THR A 28 15.51 -2.91 -17.47
C THR A 28 16.41 -2.68 -16.25
N LYS A 29 16.71 -1.41 -15.95
CA LYS A 29 17.42 -0.97 -14.73
C LYS A 29 16.81 -1.61 -13.47
N ALA A 30 15.49 -1.71 -13.40
CA ALA A 30 14.79 -2.30 -12.26
C ALA A 30 14.99 -3.82 -12.13
N ALA A 31 15.14 -4.57 -13.23
CA ALA A 31 15.41 -6.00 -13.20
C ALA A 31 16.84 -6.28 -12.69
N ARG A 32 17.83 -5.56 -13.23
CA ARG A 32 19.23 -5.60 -12.75
C ARG A 32 19.33 -5.34 -11.25
N VAL A 33 18.60 -4.34 -10.75
CA VAL A 33 18.62 -4.04 -9.31
C VAL A 33 18.01 -5.18 -8.50
N ARG A 34 16.90 -5.78 -8.94
CA ARG A 34 16.23 -6.87 -8.19
C ARG A 34 17.14 -8.07 -7.94
N GLU A 35 18.04 -8.38 -8.87
CA GLU A 35 19.02 -9.47 -8.73
C GLU A 35 20.04 -9.19 -7.60
N ILE A 36 20.45 -7.94 -7.46
CA ILE A 36 21.46 -7.53 -6.47
C ILE A 36 20.87 -7.09 -5.11
N LEU A 37 19.55 -6.89 -5.01
CA LEU A 37 18.89 -6.51 -3.74
C LEU A 37 19.25 -7.42 -2.55
N PRO A 38 19.32 -8.77 -2.68
CA PRO A 38 19.73 -9.63 -1.58
C PRO A 38 21.18 -9.37 -1.12
N VAL A 39 22.07 -9.01 -2.04
CA VAL A 39 23.46 -8.66 -1.72
C VAL A 39 23.51 -7.34 -0.98
N ILE A 40 22.74 -6.35 -1.44
CA ILE A 40 22.63 -5.03 -0.82
C ILE A 40 22.14 -5.15 0.63
N GLU A 41 21.10 -5.94 0.88
CA GLU A 41 20.57 -6.19 2.24
C GLU A 41 21.64 -6.78 3.16
N ARG A 42 22.44 -7.74 2.67
CA ARG A 42 23.56 -8.30 3.46
C ARG A 42 24.62 -7.25 3.80
N LYS A 43 24.95 -6.36 2.87
CA LYS A 43 25.91 -5.27 3.11
C LYS A 43 25.36 -4.24 4.10
N LEU A 44 24.06 -3.93 4.02
CA LEU A 44 23.38 -3.08 5.00
C LEU A 44 23.38 -3.72 6.40
N ALA A 45 23.11 -5.03 6.49
CA ALA A 45 23.15 -5.77 7.75
C ALA A 45 24.57 -5.81 8.36
N ALA A 46 25.60 -5.80 7.51
CA ALA A 46 27.00 -5.66 7.93
C ALA A 46 27.40 -4.22 8.32
N GLY A 47 26.47 -3.25 8.27
CA GLY A 47 26.71 -1.87 8.69
C GLY A 47 27.20 -0.92 7.60
N VAL A 48 27.21 -1.34 6.32
CA VAL A 48 27.59 -0.44 5.22
C VAL A 48 26.52 0.64 5.03
N ARG A 49 26.93 1.90 4.91
CA ARG A 49 26.00 3.03 4.71
C ARG A 49 25.32 2.95 3.33
N LEU A 50 24.02 3.25 3.29
CA LEU A 50 23.21 3.26 2.06
C LEU A 50 23.81 4.17 0.97
N ALA A 51 24.33 5.33 1.34
CA ALA A 51 24.96 6.29 0.41
C ALA A 51 26.20 5.71 -0.30
N VAL A 52 27.00 4.90 0.40
CA VAL A 52 28.20 4.25 -0.18
C VAL A 52 27.78 3.20 -1.20
N ILE A 53 26.75 2.42 -0.88
CA ILE A 53 26.16 1.45 -1.80
C ILE A 53 25.60 2.16 -3.02
N LEU A 54 24.83 3.23 -2.82
CA LEU A 54 24.24 4.00 -3.91
C LEU A 54 25.30 4.55 -4.87
N LYS A 55 26.39 5.11 -4.33
CA LYS A 55 27.53 5.57 -5.13
C LYS A 55 28.12 4.41 -5.96
N ALA A 56 28.38 3.26 -5.35
CA ALA A 56 28.91 2.10 -6.05
C ALA A 56 27.97 1.58 -7.16
N LEU A 57 26.65 1.65 -6.95
CA LEU A 57 25.66 1.29 -7.96
C LEU A 57 25.66 2.27 -9.14
N ASN A 58 25.71 3.57 -8.86
CA ASN A 58 25.79 4.61 -9.88
C ASN A 58 27.10 4.51 -10.69
N ASP A 59 28.22 4.28 -10.01
CA ASP A 59 29.54 4.08 -10.63
C ASP A 59 29.53 2.83 -11.55
N ALA A 60 28.69 1.83 -11.25
CA ALA A 60 28.48 0.64 -12.07
C ALA A 60 27.44 0.83 -13.20
N GLY A 61 26.94 2.05 -13.43
CA GLY A 61 25.97 2.37 -14.48
C GLY A 61 24.50 2.14 -14.10
N LEU A 62 24.21 1.80 -12.84
CA LEU A 62 22.84 1.73 -12.31
C LEU A 62 22.48 3.06 -11.65
N GLU A 63 22.28 4.08 -12.48
CA GLU A 63 21.86 5.41 -12.06
C GLU A 63 20.51 5.36 -11.32
N LEU A 64 20.58 5.49 -10.00
CA LEU A 64 19.45 5.42 -9.08
C LEU A 64 19.48 6.60 -8.12
N SER A 65 18.29 7.07 -7.77
CA SER A 65 18.15 7.97 -6.62
C SER A 65 18.10 7.16 -5.32
N GLU A 66 18.44 7.82 -4.21
CA GLU A 66 18.34 7.21 -2.88
C GLU A 66 16.88 6.82 -2.55
N ALA A 67 15.90 7.62 -2.96
CA ALA A 67 14.48 7.34 -2.78
C ALA A 67 14.03 6.09 -3.56
N THR A 68 14.53 5.92 -4.79
CA THR A 68 14.26 4.73 -5.61
C THR A 68 14.84 3.48 -4.95
N LEU A 69 16.09 3.54 -4.47
CA LEU A 69 16.74 2.41 -3.81
C LEU A 69 16.00 1.99 -2.53
N ARG A 70 15.59 2.97 -1.70
CA ARG A 70 14.75 2.70 -0.51
C ARG A 70 13.44 2.02 -0.87
N SER A 71 12.77 2.50 -1.92
CA SER A 71 11.50 1.92 -2.40
C SER A 71 11.68 0.47 -2.84
N TYR A 72 12.78 0.16 -3.55
CA TYR A 72 13.07 -1.20 -3.99
C TYR A 72 13.40 -2.14 -2.83
N LEU A 73 14.18 -1.70 -1.84
CA LEU A 73 14.44 -2.45 -0.62
C LEU A 73 13.15 -2.73 0.16
N TYR A 74 12.29 -1.73 0.32
CA TYR A 74 11.00 -1.90 0.97
C TYR A 74 10.14 -2.96 0.27
N GLN A 75 10.02 -2.88 -1.05
CA GLN A 75 9.24 -3.85 -1.82
C GLN A 75 9.84 -5.26 -1.75
N HIS A 76 11.16 -5.37 -1.70
CA HIS A 76 11.87 -6.65 -1.53
C HIS A 76 11.54 -7.29 -0.18
N ARG A 77 11.63 -6.53 0.93
CA ARG A 77 11.26 -7.00 2.28
C ARG A 77 9.80 -7.43 2.37
N LYS A 78 8.91 -6.63 1.78
CA LYS A 78 7.47 -6.93 1.72
C LYS A 78 7.20 -8.23 0.95
N LYS A 79 7.91 -8.50 -0.14
CA LYS A 79 7.78 -9.75 -0.90
C LYS A 79 8.31 -10.96 -0.12
N LEU A 80 9.41 -10.81 0.62
CA LEU A 80 9.95 -11.87 1.48
C LEU A 80 8.93 -12.28 2.55
N GLY A 81 8.30 -11.31 3.24
CA GLY A 81 7.28 -11.60 4.26
C GLY A 81 6.00 -12.26 3.72
N LYS A 82 5.70 -12.08 2.43
CA LYS A 82 4.57 -12.77 1.76
C LYS A 82 4.92 -14.19 1.31
N ARG A 83 6.17 -14.43 0.89
CA ARG A 83 6.63 -15.76 0.44
C ARG A 83 6.70 -16.75 1.60
N SER A 84 7.01 -16.29 2.81
CA SER A 84 6.93 -17.12 4.03
C SER A 84 5.50 -17.49 4.43
N GLN A 85 4.47 -16.82 3.90
CA GLN A 85 3.06 -17.16 4.11
C GLN A 85 2.48 -18.06 3.01
N GLN A 86 3.27 -18.45 2.01
CA GLN A 86 2.85 -19.29 0.88
C GLN A 86 3.41 -20.72 0.94
N VAL A 87 3.79 -21.21 2.11
CA VAL A 87 3.76 -22.65 2.34
C VAL A 87 2.30 -23.08 2.26
N PRO A 88 1.92 -24.10 1.47
CA PRO A 88 0.54 -24.55 1.39
C PRO A 88 0.21 -25.27 2.70
N MET A 89 -0.12 -24.51 3.74
CA MET A 89 -0.66 -25.06 4.97
C MET A 89 -2.07 -25.53 4.64
N ALA A 90 -2.24 -26.85 4.68
CA ALA A 90 -3.53 -27.50 4.55
C ALA A 90 -4.56 -26.80 5.44
N ARG A 91 -5.77 -26.63 4.88
CA ARG A 91 -6.96 -26.08 5.52
C ARG A 91 -7.03 -26.40 7.02
N SER A 92 -7.05 -25.36 7.84
CA SER A 92 -7.57 -25.41 9.21
C SER A 92 -8.19 -24.05 9.49
N GLY A 93 -9.50 -24.05 9.73
CA GLY A 93 -10.33 -22.86 9.83
C GLY A 93 -10.09 -22.04 11.11
N GLN A 94 -10.63 -20.82 11.05
CA GLN A 94 -11.02 -19.93 12.16
C GLN A 94 -9.94 -19.57 13.20
N ALA A 95 -9.69 -18.28 13.36
CA ALA A 95 -10.35 -17.50 14.41
C ALA A 95 -9.93 -16.03 14.35
N ARG A 96 -10.92 -15.16 14.61
CA ARG A 96 -10.77 -13.74 14.86
C ARG A 96 -9.94 -13.54 16.15
N CYS A 97 -9.20 -12.46 16.22
CA CYS A 97 -8.69 -11.93 17.48
C CYS A 97 -9.33 -10.56 17.71
N ASP A 98 -10.44 -10.59 18.44
CA ASP A 98 -10.79 -9.57 19.42
C ASP A 98 -9.66 -9.50 20.47
N ARG A 99 -9.27 -8.30 20.90
CA ARG A 99 -8.40 -8.11 22.06
C ARG A 99 -9.07 -7.12 23.00
N ASP A 100 -9.62 -7.67 24.07
CA ASP A 100 -10.02 -6.97 25.28
C ASP A 100 -8.79 -6.35 25.98
N GLU A 101 -8.91 -5.11 26.45
CA GLU A 101 -8.03 -4.57 27.50
C GLU A 101 -8.80 -3.57 28.39
N GLU A 102 -9.86 -4.08 29.01
CA GLU A 102 -10.56 -3.49 30.15
C GLU A 102 -9.97 -4.09 31.43
N ALA A 103 -9.22 -3.29 32.20
CA ALA A 103 -9.14 -3.32 33.67
C ALA A 103 -7.83 -2.70 34.17
N ARG A 104 -7.86 -1.42 34.59
CA ARG A 104 -7.28 -0.95 35.87
C ARG A 104 -8.06 0.27 36.37
N LYS A 105 -8.90 0.03 37.38
CA LYS A 105 -9.68 1.03 38.12
C LYS A 105 -8.98 1.35 39.45
N ALA A 106 -9.01 2.64 39.81
CA ALA A 106 -8.75 3.25 41.13
C ALA A 106 -7.27 3.21 41.61
N ILE A 107 -6.69 4.23 42.26
CA ILE A 107 -7.16 5.28 43.18
C ILE A 107 -5.99 6.28 43.31
N ASP A 108 -6.25 7.58 43.33
CA ASP A 108 -5.83 8.55 44.38
C ASP A 108 -5.85 9.98 43.80
N GLY A 109 -6.68 10.85 44.38
CA GLY A 109 -6.57 12.31 44.20
C GLY A 109 -5.45 12.86 45.09
N PRO A 110 -4.95 14.08 44.82
CA PRO A 110 -5.61 15.20 45.50
C PRO A 110 -5.70 16.50 44.69
N GLU A 111 -6.80 17.18 44.98
CA GLU A 111 -7.03 18.63 45.09
C GLU A 111 -5.78 19.51 45.33
N SER A 112 -5.61 20.57 44.54
CA SER A 112 -5.42 21.94 45.06
C SER A 112 -5.45 22.99 43.95
N SER A 113 -6.10 24.10 44.30
CA SER A 113 -6.28 25.36 43.59
C SER A 113 -4.97 26.07 43.25
N ASP A 114 -4.95 26.85 42.16
CA ASP A 114 -4.45 28.25 42.23
C ASP A 114 -4.88 29.11 41.03
N GLU A 115 -5.25 30.34 41.34
CA GLU A 115 -5.67 31.44 40.46
C GLU A 115 -4.52 32.04 39.65
N SER A 116 -4.77 32.50 38.40
CA SER A 116 -4.61 33.93 38.03
C SER A 116 -4.54 34.21 36.51
N ARG A 117 -5.53 35.00 36.06
CA ARG A 117 -5.39 36.28 35.32
C ARG A 117 -4.27 36.40 34.27
N GLY A 118 -4.58 36.46 32.98
CA GLY A 118 -4.96 37.69 32.25
C GLY A 118 -4.14 37.80 30.94
N PRO A 119 -4.21 38.92 30.18
CA PRO A 119 -5.30 39.35 29.30
C PRO A 119 -4.92 39.34 27.80
N VAL A 120 -5.94 39.34 26.93
CA VAL A 120 -5.84 39.63 25.48
C VAL A 120 -5.29 41.05 25.20
N PRO A 121 -4.78 41.30 23.98
CA PRO A 121 -5.49 42.29 23.17
C PRO A 121 -5.64 41.94 21.68
N SER A 122 -6.80 42.35 21.16
CA SER A 122 -7.18 42.46 19.75
C SER A 122 -6.17 43.20 18.88
N SER A 123 -6.03 42.77 17.62
CA SER A 123 -6.10 43.70 16.49
C SER A 123 -6.43 42.96 15.19
N ALA A 124 -7.47 43.46 14.52
CA ALA A 124 -7.99 43.00 13.24
C ALA A 124 -7.16 43.51 12.06
N VAL A 125 -7.11 42.75 10.95
CA VAL A 125 -7.12 43.29 9.58
C VAL A 125 -7.85 42.32 8.65
N ALA A 126 -8.85 42.84 7.95
CA ALA A 126 -9.71 42.19 6.97
C ALA A 126 -9.11 42.22 5.55
N MET A 127 -9.54 41.29 4.68
CA MET A 127 -9.86 41.45 3.24
C MET A 127 -10.31 40.05 2.72
N SER A 128 -11.60 39.77 2.60
CA SER A 128 -12.51 40.07 1.48
C SER A 128 -12.15 39.37 0.16
N GLY A 129 -12.91 38.32 -0.14
CA GLY A 129 -12.96 37.64 -1.44
C GLY A 129 -14.37 37.09 -1.64
N SER A 130 -15.25 37.92 -2.21
CA SER A 130 -16.65 37.65 -2.46
C SER A 130 -16.85 36.60 -3.55
N ASN A 131 -17.75 35.64 -3.33
CA ASN A 131 -18.66 35.21 -4.38
C ASN A 131 -20.02 34.76 -3.79
N ALA A 132 -21.05 35.48 -4.23
CA ALA A 132 -22.48 35.17 -4.17
C ALA A 132 -22.77 33.75 -4.69
N THR A 133 -23.79 32.98 -4.31
CA THR A 133 -25.05 33.19 -3.58
C THR A 133 -25.69 31.81 -3.45
N ALA A 134 -26.08 31.36 -2.25
CA ALA A 134 -27.28 30.57 -1.95
C ALA A 134 -27.22 30.04 -0.51
N ALA A 135 -28.25 30.36 0.27
CA ALA A 135 -28.58 29.83 1.60
C ALA A 135 -27.59 30.16 2.75
N ALA A 136 -28.00 31.11 3.58
CA ALA A 136 -27.41 31.38 4.88
C ALA A 136 -27.43 30.13 5.78
N VAL A 137 -26.30 29.82 6.41
CA VAL A 137 -26.03 29.50 7.84
C VAL A 137 -24.53 29.10 7.88
N HIS A 138 -23.86 29.19 9.04
CA HIS A 138 -22.45 28.83 9.30
C HIS A 138 -21.42 29.98 9.19
N THR A 139 -21.63 31.05 9.97
CA THR A 139 -20.54 31.88 10.50
C THR A 139 -20.13 31.48 11.92
N SER A 140 -20.75 30.44 12.48
CA SER A 140 -20.41 29.83 13.77
C SER A 140 -19.67 28.51 13.53
N PRO A 141 -18.66 28.16 14.36
CA PRO A 141 -18.13 26.80 14.34
C PRO A 141 -19.27 25.80 14.51
N PRO A 142 -19.25 24.67 13.78
CA PRO A 142 -20.31 23.67 13.88
C PRO A 142 -20.47 23.25 15.33
N THR A 143 -21.72 23.16 15.76
CA THR A 143 -21.99 22.68 17.13
C THR A 143 -21.51 21.23 17.25
N PRO A 144 -21.16 20.76 18.46
CA PRO A 144 -20.75 19.36 18.66
C PRO A 144 -21.77 18.34 18.12
N GLU A 145 -23.06 18.70 18.16
CA GLU A 145 -24.15 17.88 17.61
C GLU A 145 -24.17 17.86 16.08
N GLU A 146 -24.00 19.02 15.43
CA GLU A 146 -23.86 19.11 13.98
C GLU A 146 -22.63 18.35 13.47
N LEU A 147 -21.52 18.42 14.21
CA LEU A 147 -20.30 17.69 13.91
C LEU A 147 -20.52 16.17 14.05
N THR A 148 -21.22 15.74 15.10
CA THR A 148 -21.58 14.33 15.29
C THR A 148 -22.48 13.82 14.16
N ARG A 149 -23.45 14.62 13.74
CA ARG A 149 -24.35 14.31 12.61
C ARG A 149 -23.62 14.23 11.27
N LEU A 150 -22.52 14.96 11.11
CA LEU A 150 -21.68 14.90 9.92
C LEU A 150 -20.73 13.70 9.94
N MET A 151 -20.24 13.30 11.12
CA MET A 151 -19.33 12.17 11.30
C MET A 151 -20.03 10.81 11.31
N GLN A 152 -21.33 10.77 11.60
CA GLN A 152 -22.14 9.56 11.61
C GLN A 152 -23.05 9.55 10.37
N PRO A 153 -22.64 8.90 9.27
CA PRO A 153 -23.54 8.69 8.14
C PRO A 153 -24.78 7.90 8.59
N ASP A 154 -25.93 8.24 8.01
CA ASP A 154 -27.23 7.64 8.30
C ASP A 154 -27.17 6.11 8.22
N PRO A 155 -27.49 5.36 9.30
CA PRO A 155 -27.32 3.92 9.35
C PRO A 155 -28.10 3.18 8.26
N GLU A 156 -29.28 3.68 7.86
CA GLU A 156 -30.08 3.05 6.80
C GLU A 156 -29.39 3.14 5.44
N ARG A 157 -28.66 4.23 5.17
CA ARG A 157 -27.86 4.37 3.95
C ARG A 157 -26.65 3.44 3.97
N GLN A 158 -26.04 3.24 5.13
CA GLN A 158 -24.92 2.32 5.27
C GLN A 158 -25.36 0.89 4.97
N GLU A 159 -26.50 0.46 5.52
CA GLU A 159 -27.06 -0.87 5.29
C GLU A 159 -27.33 -1.13 3.80
N ALA A 160 -27.97 -0.18 3.11
CA ALA A 160 -28.24 -0.29 1.68
C ALA A 160 -26.95 -0.37 0.84
N GLU A 161 -25.94 0.42 1.19
CA GLU A 161 -24.63 0.41 0.51
C GLU A 161 -23.88 -0.91 0.71
N TYR A 162 -23.92 -1.47 1.93
CA TYR A 162 -23.35 -2.79 2.21
C TYR A 162 -24.04 -3.90 1.41
N ASP A 163 -25.36 -3.85 1.28
CA ASP A 163 -26.12 -4.82 0.48
C ASP A 163 -25.78 -4.74 -1.01
N GLU A 164 -25.60 -3.53 -1.55
CA GLU A 164 -25.18 -3.30 -2.92
C GLU A 164 -23.76 -3.85 -3.17
N LEU A 165 -22.81 -3.53 -2.29
CA LEU A 165 -21.45 -4.05 -2.34
C LEU A 165 -21.42 -5.59 -2.28
N GLN A 166 -22.27 -6.18 -1.44
CA GLN A 166 -22.38 -7.64 -1.33
C GLN A 166 -22.93 -8.26 -2.63
N ARG A 167 -23.92 -7.63 -3.26
CA ARG A 167 -24.48 -8.07 -4.55
C ARG A 167 -23.44 -8.00 -5.66
N LEU A 168 -22.73 -6.88 -5.78
CA LEU A 168 -21.69 -6.69 -6.80
C LEU A 168 -20.56 -7.71 -6.65
N GLY A 169 -20.10 -7.95 -5.42
CA GLY A 169 -19.09 -8.97 -5.14
C GLY A 169 -19.55 -10.39 -5.54
N LYS A 170 -20.81 -10.74 -5.23
CA LYS A 170 -21.41 -12.03 -5.64
C LYS A 170 -21.49 -12.16 -7.17
N GLU A 171 -21.80 -11.08 -7.88
CA GLU A 171 -21.86 -11.07 -9.35
C GLU A 171 -20.49 -11.27 -10.00
N MET A 172 -19.46 -10.58 -9.50
CA MET A 172 -18.08 -10.74 -9.98
C MET A 172 -17.57 -12.17 -9.83
N VAL A 173 -17.91 -12.85 -8.73
CA VAL A 173 -17.57 -14.27 -8.52
C VAL A 173 -18.27 -15.17 -9.55
N ARG A 174 -19.54 -14.90 -9.87
CA ARG A 174 -20.26 -15.67 -10.90
C ARG A 174 -19.67 -15.45 -12.29
N ASN A 175 -19.35 -14.20 -12.64
CA ASN A 175 -18.80 -13.86 -13.95
C ASN A 175 -17.38 -14.41 -14.15
N SER A 176 -16.53 -14.37 -13.11
CA SER A 176 -15.19 -14.97 -13.17
C SER A 176 -15.23 -16.49 -13.35
N ARG A 177 -16.17 -17.19 -12.68
CA ARG A 177 -16.38 -18.64 -12.88
C ARG A 177 -16.82 -18.98 -14.30
N ARG A 178 -17.75 -18.20 -14.89
CA ARG A 178 -18.21 -18.40 -16.28
C ARG A 178 -17.08 -18.21 -17.28
N LYS A 179 -16.20 -17.22 -17.07
CA LYS A 179 -15.06 -16.95 -17.96
C LYS A 179 -13.98 -18.04 -17.92
N SER A 180 -13.85 -18.77 -16.81
CA SER A 180 -12.86 -19.85 -16.67
C SER A 180 -13.29 -21.18 -17.31
N ASN A 181 -14.57 -21.35 -17.63
CA ASN A 181 -15.14 -22.57 -18.22
C ASN A 181 -15.38 -22.46 -19.74
N ARG A 182 -14.80 -21.44 -20.39
CA ARG A 182 -14.88 -21.20 -21.83
C ARG A 182 -13.48 -21.18 -22.41
#